data_AF-A0A6A6YKK3-F1
#
_entry.id   AF-A0A6A6YKK3-F1
#
_cell.length_a   1.000
_cell.length_b   1.000
_cell.length_c   1.000
_cell.angle_alpha   90.00
_cell.angle_beta   90.00
_cell.angle_gamma   90.00
#
_symmetry.space_group_name_H-M   'P 1'
#
loop_
_entity.id
_entity.type
_entity.pdbx_description
1 polymer ?
#
loop_
_entity_poly.entity_id
_entity_poly.type
_entity_poly.pdbx_seq_one_letter_code
_entity_poly.pdbx_strand_id
1 'polypeptide(L)'
;MSPQNNPSQQQSEGPASTASRSPSPAQPTEDSNNSLPVLLQRAQTNRFTAYDLRGFVALSEPPIFLFGSVMFPWVLSMVLEHDDPRQIAELMTPGIIRGYEAYEIEHAYNTTLVPSSNQTKQLNGLVLFGLSQAGVEAVENYLGLDPPSYLRKDIADVEISLSGGETRTIGAVCYPWNGARTLLRPWSRATSTKSTSNVS
;
A
#
# COMPACT_ATOMS: atom_id res chain seq x y z
N MET A 1 -23.88 41.65 38.59
CA MET A 1 -25.02 41.63 39.54
C MET A 1 -26.30 41.75 38.73
N SER A 2 -27.17 40.73 38.87
CA SER A 2 -28.62 40.52 38.55
C SER A 2 -29.37 41.47 37.58
N PRO A 3 -30.47 41.06 36.88
CA PRO A 3 -31.43 39.95 37.14
C PRO A 3 -31.70 39.05 35.89
N GLN A 4 -32.17 37.80 35.94
CA GLN A 4 -33.39 37.17 36.49
C GLN A 4 -34.72 37.62 35.84
N ASN A 5 -35.30 36.79 34.94
CA ASN A 5 -36.68 36.25 35.04
C ASN A 5 -37.24 35.65 33.73
N ASN A 6 -37.66 34.38 33.85
CA ASN A 6 -38.74 33.69 33.12
C ASN A 6 -40.07 34.49 33.17
N PRO A 7 -41.15 34.25 32.36
CA PRO A 7 -41.73 32.91 32.12
C PRO A 7 -42.58 32.63 30.84
N SER A 8 -42.83 31.33 30.64
CA SER A 8 -44.08 30.64 30.26
C SER A 8 -44.82 30.81 28.90
N GLN A 9 -44.95 29.64 28.26
CA GLN A 9 -46.16 29.00 27.70
C GLN A 9 -46.92 29.66 26.54
N GLN A 10 -47.01 28.91 25.43
CA GLN A 10 -48.31 28.60 24.82
C GLN A 10 -48.26 27.29 24.02
N GLN A 11 -49.21 26.41 24.34
CA GLN A 11 -49.55 25.18 23.63
C GLN A 11 -50.16 25.50 22.27
N SER A 12 -49.92 24.64 21.28
CA SER A 12 -50.86 24.38 20.20
C SER A 12 -50.67 22.95 19.70
N GLU A 13 -51.66 22.12 20.02
CA GLU A 13 -51.88 20.80 19.44
C GLU A 13 -52.52 20.96 18.04
N GLY A 14 -52.09 20.17 17.08
CA GLY A 14 -52.67 20.10 15.74
C GLY A 14 -52.04 18.99 14.89
N PRO A 15 -52.78 18.35 13.97
CA PRO A 15 -52.93 16.91 13.95
C PRO A 15 -51.96 16.14 13.05
N ALA A 16 -51.91 14.84 13.32
CA ALA A 16 -51.25 13.79 12.55
C ALA A 16 -51.49 13.90 11.04
N SER A 17 -50.40 13.91 10.28
CA SER A 17 -50.34 13.51 8.87
C SER A 17 -49.34 12.38 8.75
N THR A 18 -49.89 11.16 8.74
CA THR A 18 -49.20 9.94 8.32
C THR A 18 -48.94 9.99 6.82
N ALA A 19 -47.90 10.73 6.43
CA ALA A 19 -47.29 10.58 5.12
C ALA A 19 -46.36 9.36 5.17
N SER A 20 -46.84 8.25 4.60
CA SER A 20 -46.05 7.06 4.27
C SER A 20 -44.87 7.45 3.38
N ARG A 21 -43.74 7.78 4.01
CA ARG A 21 -42.47 8.01 3.34
C ARG A 21 -41.83 6.65 3.13
N SER A 22 -41.93 6.15 1.90
CA SER A 22 -41.23 4.94 1.47
C SER A 22 -39.76 5.02 1.89
N PRO A 23 -39.19 3.95 2.47
CA PRO A 23 -37.78 3.93 2.82
C PRO A 23 -36.96 4.16 1.56
N SER A 24 -36.17 5.23 1.57
CA SER A 24 -35.13 5.46 0.57
C SER A 24 -34.27 4.19 0.50
N PRO A 25 -33.94 3.69 -0.70
CA PRO A 25 -33.02 2.56 -0.81
C PRO A 25 -31.74 2.92 -0.06
N ALA A 26 -31.37 2.09 0.91
CA ALA A 26 -30.14 2.22 1.67
C ALA A 26 -28.98 2.44 0.69
N GLN A 27 -28.35 3.60 0.76
CA GLN A 27 -27.11 3.82 0.05
C GLN A 27 -26.14 2.72 0.51
N PRO A 28 -25.49 2.00 -0.42
CA PRO A 28 -24.46 1.04 -0.04
C PRO A 28 -23.42 1.78 0.79
N THR A 29 -23.28 1.36 2.04
CA THR A 29 -22.33 1.87 3.04
C THR A 29 -20.94 2.00 2.40
N GLU A 30 -20.40 3.21 2.38
CA GLU A 30 -19.07 3.56 1.83
C GLU A 30 -17.92 2.72 2.42
N ASP A 31 -18.15 2.04 3.55
CA ASP A 31 -17.20 1.17 4.23
C ASP A 31 -16.76 -0.04 3.40
N SER A 32 -17.57 -0.50 2.43
CA SER A 32 -17.22 -1.68 1.63
C SER A 32 -16.05 -1.43 0.66
N ASN A 33 -15.72 -0.17 0.36
CA ASN A 33 -14.61 0.20 -0.52
C ASN A 33 -13.24 0.20 0.17
N ASN A 34 -13.20 0.02 1.49
CA ASN A 34 -11.97 0.10 2.28
C ASN A 34 -11.44 -1.28 2.71
N SER A 35 -12.00 -2.37 2.22
CA SER A 35 -11.51 -3.71 2.59
C SER A 35 -10.07 -3.96 2.10
N LEU A 36 -9.29 -4.71 2.88
CA LEU A 36 -7.89 -5.05 2.57
C LEU A 36 -7.68 -5.60 1.14
N PRO A 37 -8.49 -6.55 0.63
CA PRO A 37 -8.34 -7.03 -0.74
C PRO A 37 -8.57 -5.94 -1.79
N VAL A 38 -9.53 -5.05 -1.56
CA VAL A 38 -9.90 -3.99 -2.52
C VAL A 38 -8.79 -2.96 -2.67
N LEU A 39 -8.21 -2.50 -1.56
CA LEU A 39 -7.14 -1.48 -1.63
C LEU A 39 -5.85 -2.04 -2.22
N LEU A 40 -5.47 -3.28 -1.87
CA LEU A 40 -4.34 -3.93 -2.50
C LEU A 40 -4.58 -4.13 -4.00
N GLN A 41 -5.77 -4.60 -4.38
CA GLN A 41 -6.14 -4.74 -5.79
C GLN A 41 -6.07 -3.40 -6.53
N ARG A 42 -6.53 -2.32 -5.91
CA ARG A 42 -6.44 -0.96 -6.46
C ARG A 42 -4.98 -0.56 -6.71
N ALA A 43 -4.10 -0.74 -5.73
CA ALA A 43 -2.66 -0.47 -5.90
C ALA A 43 -2.03 -1.35 -7.00
N GLN A 44 -2.47 -2.61 -7.12
CA GLN A 44 -2.00 -3.55 -8.14
C GLN A 44 -2.48 -3.23 -9.56
N THR A 45 -3.62 -2.54 -9.71
CA THR A 45 -4.15 -2.13 -11.02
C THR A 45 -3.83 -0.69 -11.36
N ASN A 46 -3.35 0.10 -10.40
CA ASN A 46 -3.01 1.50 -10.62
C ASN A 46 -1.83 1.65 -11.59
N ARG A 47 -1.94 2.59 -12.52
CA ARG A 47 -0.94 2.87 -13.55
C ARG A 47 -0.83 4.38 -13.73
N PHE A 48 0.35 4.92 -13.47
CA PHE A 48 0.62 6.34 -13.64
C PHE A 48 0.72 6.72 -15.12
N THR A 49 0.35 7.96 -15.43
CA THR A 49 0.68 8.59 -16.70
C THR A 49 2.15 9.02 -16.70
N ALA A 50 2.70 9.29 -17.88
CA ALA A 50 4.02 9.90 -17.99
C ALA A 50 4.09 11.30 -17.35
N TYR A 51 2.95 11.99 -17.23
CA TYR A 51 2.85 13.30 -16.58
C TYR A 51 2.96 13.17 -15.06
N ASP A 52 2.24 12.21 -14.47
CA ASP A 52 2.28 11.95 -13.02
C ASP A 52 3.71 11.65 -12.56
N LEU A 53 4.44 10.80 -13.31
CA LEU A 53 5.84 10.50 -13.01
C LEU A 53 6.75 11.72 -13.00
N ARG A 54 6.55 12.67 -13.93
CA ARG A 54 7.32 13.92 -13.94
C ARG A 54 7.00 14.76 -12.69
N GLY A 55 5.75 14.75 -12.25
CA GLY A 55 5.32 15.39 -11.01
C GLY A 55 6.05 14.83 -9.79
N PHE A 56 6.13 13.50 -9.67
CA PHE A 56 6.84 12.87 -8.55
C PHE A 56 8.33 13.20 -8.52
N VAL A 57 9.01 13.12 -9.68
CA VAL A 57 10.45 13.44 -9.76
C VAL A 57 10.76 14.88 -9.34
N ALA A 58 9.83 15.82 -9.56
CA ALA A 58 10.02 17.21 -9.21
C ALA A 58 9.77 17.53 -7.73
N LEU A 59 9.07 16.66 -6.99
CA LEU A 59 8.46 17.00 -5.70
C LEU A 59 8.94 16.15 -4.52
N SER A 60 9.55 14.98 -4.74
CA SER A 60 9.67 13.99 -3.67
C SER A 60 11.04 13.36 -3.51
N GLU A 61 11.19 12.70 -2.37
CA GLU A 61 12.16 11.64 -2.16
C GLU A 61 12.06 10.57 -3.26
N PRO A 62 13.13 9.79 -3.50
CA PRO A 62 13.08 8.66 -4.40
C PRO A 62 11.93 7.71 -4.04
N PRO A 63 11.23 7.14 -5.02
CA PRO A 63 10.15 6.19 -4.73
C PRO A 63 10.69 4.94 -4.02
N ILE A 64 9.84 4.26 -3.26
CA ILE A 64 10.23 3.04 -2.51
C ILE A 64 9.63 1.81 -3.19
N PHE A 65 10.46 0.82 -3.51
CA PHE A 65 10.01 -0.51 -3.88
C PHE A 65 9.65 -1.32 -2.63
N LEU A 66 8.40 -1.77 -2.58
CA LEU A 66 7.79 -2.45 -1.45
C LEU A 66 7.53 -3.93 -1.78
N PHE A 67 7.83 -4.77 -0.81
CA PHE A 67 7.68 -6.22 -0.91
C PHE A 67 7.30 -6.82 0.45
N GLY A 68 6.55 -7.94 0.45
CA GLY A 68 6.09 -8.57 1.68
C GLY A 68 4.91 -7.83 2.32
N SER A 69 4.87 -7.76 3.65
CA SER A 69 3.75 -7.15 4.39
C SER A 69 3.69 -5.62 4.27
N VAL A 70 4.81 -4.94 3.99
CA VAL A 70 4.83 -3.48 3.87
C VAL A 70 4.20 -2.99 2.55
N MET A 71 3.90 -3.89 1.60
CA MET A 71 3.22 -3.53 0.35
C MET A 71 1.70 -3.33 0.52
N PHE A 72 1.13 -3.56 1.70
CA PHE A 72 -0.30 -3.41 1.93
C PHE A 72 -0.65 -1.97 2.31
N PRO A 73 -1.57 -1.29 1.59
CA PRO A 73 -1.89 0.12 1.87
C PRO A 73 -2.31 0.40 3.31
N TRP A 74 -3.02 -0.53 3.95
CA TRP A 74 -3.42 -0.42 5.37
C TRP A 74 -2.23 -0.42 6.32
N VAL A 75 -1.21 -1.26 6.06
CA VAL A 75 0.01 -1.29 6.89
C VAL A 75 0.71 0.05 6.78
N LEU A 76 0.87 0.55 5.56
CA LEU A 76 1.48 1.86 5.31
C LEU A 76 0.67 3.01 5.90
N SER A 77 -0.66 2.97 5.86
CA SER A 77 -1.51 4.00 6.50
C SER A 77 -1.24 4.10 7.99
N MET A 78 -1.06 2.96 8.68
CA MET A 78 -0.69 2.96 10.10
C MET A 78 0.74 3.48 10.33
N VAL A 79 1.68 3.09 9.46
CA VAL A 79 3.09 3.52 9.56
C VAL A 79 3.25 5.01 9.32
N LEU A 80 2.50 5.55 8.36
CA LEU A 80 2.55 6.95 7.94
C LEU A 80 1.59 7.84 8.74
N GLU A 81 0.88 7.27 9.72
CA GLU A 81 -0.16 7.95 10.51
C GLU A 81 -1.19 8.67 9.62
N HIS A 82 -1.52 8.04 8.48
CA HIS A 82 -2.48 8.57 7.53
C HIS A 82 -3.87 8.03 7.84
N ASP A 83 -4.86 8.91 7.88
CA ASP A 83 -6.25 8.54 8.18
C ASP A 83 -6.94 7.72 7.07
N ASP A 84 -6.39 7.70 5.85
CA ASP A 84 -7.04 7.12 4.68
C ASP A 84 -6.10 6.23 3.85
N PRO A 85 -6.19 4.90 3.99
CA PRO A 85 -5.36 3.96 3.23
C PRO A 85 -5.66 4.00 1.71
N ARG A 86 -6.75 4.63 1.27
CA ARG A 86 -7.04 4.83 -0.17
C ARG A 86 -6.04 5.78 -0.81
N GLN A 87 -5.64 6.84 -0.10
CA GLN A 87 -4.68 7.81 -0.61
C GLN A 87 -3.31 7.14 -0.80
N ILE A 88 -2.92 6.28 0.13
CA ILE A 88 -1.71 5.46 -0.02
C ILE A 88 -1.80 4.56 -1.25
N ALA A 89 -2.92 3.85 -1.44
CA ALA A 89 -3.10 2.98 -2.61
C ALA A 89 -3.02 3.75 -3.95
N GLU A 90 -3.47 5.01 -3.99
CA GLU A 90 -3.39 5.89 -5.17
C GLU A 90 -1.95 6.32 -5.49
N LEU A 91 -1.06 6.33 -4.51
CA LEU A 91 0.37 6.63 -4.66
C LEU A 91 1.22 5.41 -5.00
N MET A 92 0.60 4.23 -5.14
CA MET A 92 1.27 2.98 -5.44
C MET A 92 1.03 2.53 -6.88
N THR A 93 2.02 1.90 -7.51
CA THR A 93 1.87 1.22 -8.80
C THR A 93 2.68 -0.07 -8.80
N PRO A 94 2.33 -1.12 -9.58
CA PRO A 94 3.17 -2.31 -9.67
C PRO A 94 4.55 -2.01 -10.23
N GLY A 95 5.54 -2.69 -9.65
CA GLY A 95 6.90 -2.68 -10.14
C GLY A 95 7.51 -4.07 -10.18
N ILE A 96 8.48 -4.23 -11.07
CA ILE A 96 9.32 -5.42 -11.20
C ILE A 96 10.76 -5.02 -10.92
N ILE A 97 11.33 -5.51 -9.82
CA ILE A 97 12.74 -5.31 -9.48
C ILE A 97 13.57 -6.47 -10.04
N ARG A 98 14.69 -6.19 -10.72
CA ARG A 98 15.57 -7.18 -11.35
C ARG A 98 16.85 -7.40 -10.53
N GLY A 99 17.40 -8.62 -10.58
CA GLY A 99 18.59 -9.00 -9.82
C GLY A 99 18.32 -9.31 -8.34
N TYR A 100 17.07 -9.51 -7.94
CA TYR A 100 16.68 -9.83 -6.57
C TYR A 100 15.84 -11.12 -6.50
N GLU A 101 15.96 -11.81 -5.38
CA GLU A 101 15.15 -12.97 -5.03
C GLU A 101 14.49 -12.77 -3.67
N ALA A 102 13.33 -13.39 -3.51
CA ALA A 102 12.59 -13.35 -2.26
C ALA A 102 12.97 -14.54 -1.37
N TYR A 103 13.18 -14.23 -0.10
CA TYR A 103 13.44 -15.21 0.94
C TYR A 103 12.46 -14.99 2.09
N GLU A 104 12.22 -16.04 2.86
CA GLU A 104 11.56 -15.92 4.15
C GLU A 104 12.62 -15.93 5.26
N ILE A 105 12.43 -15.06 6.25
CA ILE A 105 13.27 -14.97 7.43
C ILE A 105 12.82 -16.06 8.40
N GLU A 106 13.73 -16.95 8.76
CA GLU A 106 13.47 -18.07 9.66
C GLU A 106 12.95 -17.56 11.02
N HIS A 107 11.91 -18.20 11.55
CA HIS A 107 11.22 -17.86 12.81
C HIS A 107 10.51 -16.50 12.87
N ALA A 108 10.66 -15.63 11.86
CA ALA A 108 9.99 -14.32 11.83
C ALA A 108 8.71 -14.29 10.97
N TYR A 109 8.46 -15.35 10.19
CA TYR A 109 7.32 -15.45 9.24
C TYR A 109 7.18 -14.24 8.31
N ASN A 110 8.29 -13.57 8.03
CA ASN A 110 8.35 -12.37 7.21
C ASN A 110 9.24 -12.64 5.98
N THR A 111 8.97 -11.93 4.89
CA THR A 111 9.71 -12.07 3.65
C THR A 111 10.66 -10.89 3.44
N THR A 112 11.81 -11.15 2.86
CA THR A 112 12.81 -10.13 2.55
C THR A 112 13.35 -10.27 1.12
N LEU A 113 13.99 -9.21 0.66
CA LEU A 113 14.66 -9.11 -0.63
C LEU A 113 16.13 -9.48 -0.45
N VAL A 114 16.69 -10.28 -1.34
CA VAL A 114 18.12 -10.62 -1.33
C VAL A 114 18.69 -10.39 -2.72
N PRO A 115 19.83 -9.67 -2.86
CA PRO A 115 20.52 -9.57 -4.13
C PRO A 115 20.91 -10.96 -4.64
N SER A 116 20.53 -11.24 -5.89
CA SER A 116 20.85 -12.47 -6.58
C SER A 116 22.13 -12.28 -7.41
N SER A 117 22.90 -13.36 -7.56
CA SER A 117 23.98 -13.39 -8.56
C SER A 117 23.44 -13.49 -9.98
N ASN A 118 22.15 -13.84 -10.14
CA ASN A 118 21.50 -13.94 -11.43
C ASN A 118 20.63 -12.71 -11.71
N GLN A 119 21.09 -11.88 -12.65
CA GLN A 119 20.42 -10.66 -13.09
C GLN A 119 19.08 -10.90 -13.80
N THR A 120 18.79 -12.14 -14.22
CA THR A 120 17.49 -12.49 -14.83
C THR A 120 16.40 -12.76 -13.80
N LYS A 121 16.77 -12.88 -12.52
CA LYS A 121 15.79 -13.00 -11.44
C LYS A 121 15.04 -11.70 -11.29
N GLN A 122 13.73 -11.83 -11.16
CA GLN A 122 12.83 -10.70 -11.04
C GLN A 122 11.83 -10.96 -9.93
N LEU A 123 11.42 -9.89 -9.27
CA LEU A 123 10.43 -9.95 -8.22
C LEU A 123 9.39 -8.86 -8.41
N ASN A 124 8.12 -9.28 -8.30
CA ASN A 124 6.99 -8.37 -8.38
C ASN A 124 6.71 -7.78 -7.01
N GLY A 125 6.53 -6.46 -6.97
CA GLY A 125 6.14 -5.70 -5.80
C GLY A 125 5.28 -4.50 -6.18
N LEU A 126 5.22 -3.52 -5.28
CA LEU A 126 4.60 -2.22 -5.54
C LEU A 126 5.65 -1.13 -5.35
N VAL A 127 5.52 -0.03 -6.07
CA VAL A 127 6.36 1.15 -5.96
C VAL A 127 5.50 2.26 -5.40
N LEU A 128 5.92 2.83 -4.27
CA LEU A 128 5.26 3.94 -3.60
C LEU A 128 5.98 5.25 -3.92
N PHE A 129 5.21 6.23 -4.41
CA PHE A 129 5.70 7.56 -4.79
C PHE A 129 5.19 8.64 -3.82
N GLY A 130 5.77 9.83 -3.94
CA GLY A 130 5.19 11.04 -3.35
C GLY A 130 5.30 11.13 -1.83
N LEU A 131 6.12 10.28 -1.19
CA LEU A 131 6.41 10.43 0.23
C LEU A 131 7.27 11.67 0.47
N SER A 132 6.94 12.36 1.57
CA SER A 132 7.84 13.34 2.17
C SER A 132 9.02 12.64 2.86
N GLN A 133 10.07 13.39 3.18
CA GLN A 133 11.20 12.87 3.97
C GLN A 133 10.74 12.20 5.28
N ALA A 134 9.83 12.84 6.03
CA ALA A 134 9.28 12.26 7.26
C ALA A 134 8.52 10.95 7.01
N GLY A 135 7.83 10.83 5.87
CA GLY A 135 7.16 9.58 5.48
C GLY A 135 8.15 8.46 5.15
N VAL A 136 9.27 8.80 4.49
CA VAL A 136 10.37 7.84 4.25
C VAL A 136 10.95 7.37 5.57
N GLU A 137 11.29 8.29 6.48
CA GLU A 137 11.82 7.97 7.81
C GLU A 137 10.86 7.08 8.62
N ALA A 138 9.54 7.34 8.56
CA ALA A 138 8.54 6.50 9.22
C ALA A 138 8.53 5.06 8.68
N VAL A 139 8.65 4.88 7.36
CA VAL A 139 8.77 3.54 6.74
C VAL A 139 10.07 2.86 7.16
N GLU A 140 11.18 3.59 7.18
CA GLU A 140 12.50 3.08 7.60
C GLU A 140 12.52 2.64 9.07
N ASN A 141 11.88 3.41 9.94
CA ASN A 141 11.71 3.09 11.36
C ASN A 141 10.84 1.84 11.55
N TYR A 142 9.73 1.72 10.81
CA TYR A 142 8.88 0.53 10.84
C TYR A 142 9.63 -0.73 10.39
N LEU A 143 10.50 -0.62 9.40
CA LEU A 143 11.34 -1.71 8.93
C LEU A 143 12.50 -2.04 9.88
N GLY A 144 12.74 -1.23 10.90
CA GLY A 144 13.82 -1.41 11.85
C GLY A 144 15.19 -1.19 11.23
N LEU A 145 15.38 -0.09 10.49
CA LEU A 145 16.70 0.30 9.96
C LEU A 145 17.66 0.85 11.03
N ASP A 146 17.18 1.08 12.25
CA ASP A 146 18.03 1.45 13.37
C ASP A 146 18.98 0.29 13.77
N PRO A 147 20.27 0.58 14.03
CA PRO A 147 21.21 -0.43 14.47
C PRO A 147 20.77 -1.16 15.76
N PRO A 148 20.88 -2.49 15.81
CA PRO A 148 21.33 -3.39 14.75
C PRO A 148 20.21 -3.71 13.74
N SER A 149 20.36 -3.28 12.48
CA SER A 149 19.43 -3.63 11.40
C SER A 149 19.95 -4.77 10.54
N TYR A 150 19.05 -5.68 10.20
CA TYR A 150 19.30 -6.74 9.22
C TYR A 150 18.93 -6.34 7.79
N LEU A 151 18.54 -5.08 7.57
CA LEU A 151 18.23 -4.54 6.25
C LEU A 151 19.23 -3.43 5.91
N ARG A 152 19.50 -3.25 4.62
CA ARG A 152 20.33 -2.15 4.10
C ARG A 152 19.48 -1.34 3.12
N LYS A 153 19.55 -0.02 3.20
CA LYS A 153 19.00 0.87 2.17
C LYS A 153 19.84 0.77 0.88
N ASP A 154 19.18 0.56 -0.24
CA ASP A 154 19.82 0.49 -1.56
C ASP A 154 18.95 1.18 -2.62
N ILE A 155 19.53 1.51 -3.78
CA ILE A 155 18.78 1.98 -4.95
C ILE A 155 18.87 0.91 -6.04
N ALA A 156 17.71 0.49 -6.54
CA ALA A 156 17.61 -0.52 -7.58
C ALA A 156 16.76 -0.05 -8.76
N ASP A 157 17.07 -0.60 -9.93
CA ASP A 157 16.26 -0.42 -11.13
C ASP A 157 14.97 -1.23 -11.02
N VAL A 158 13.84 -0.52 -11.15
CA VAL A 158 12.49 -1.09 -11.11
C VAL A 158 11.76 -0.74 -12.39
N GLU A 159 11.24 -1.74 -13.08
CA GLU A 159 10.35 -1.57 -14.23
C GLU A 159 8.92 -1.36 -13.77
N ILE A 160 8.28 -0.30 -14.26
CA ILE A 160 6.87 0.02 -14.06
C ILE A 160 6.16 0.16 -15.40
N SER A 161 4.88 -0.23 -15.46
CA SER A 161 4.03 0.02 -16.63
C SER A 161 3.22 1.29 -16.43
N LEU A 162 3.10 2.10 -17.49
CA LEU A 162 2.31 3.33 -17.51
C LEU A 162 0.93 3.07 -18.10
N SER A 163 -0.01 3.98 -17.84
CA SER A 163 -1.38 3.89 -18.37
C SER A 163 -1.44 3.95 -19.90
N GLY A 164 -0.45 4.55 -20.57
CA GLY A 164 -0.29 4.55 -22.02
C GLY A 164 0.26 3.25 -22.63
N GLY A 165 0.54 2.23 -21.81
CA GLY A 165 1.12 0.95 -22.24
C GLY A 165 2.65 0.94 -22.36
N GLU A 166 3.30 2.10 -22.20
CA GLU A 166 4.76 2.20 -22.12
C GLU A 166 5.28 1.56 -20.82
N THR A 167 6.43 0.87 -20.89
CA THR A 167 7.18 0.43 -19.70
C THR A 167 8.37 1.36 -19.49
N ARG A 168 8.65 1.75 -18.24
CA ARG A 168 9.82 2.54 -17.87
C ARG A 168 10.59 1.90 -16.73
N THR A 169 11.90 2.08 -16.78
CA THR A 169 12.80 1.76 -15.67
C THR A 169 13.06 3.03 -14.87
N ILE A 170 12.92 2.93 -13.55
CA ILE A 170 13.20 4.01 -12.60
C ILE A 170 14.11 3.50 -11.48
N GLY A 171 14.89 4.40 -10.88
CA GLY A 171 15.58 4.09 -9.64
C GLY A 171 14.61 4.22 -8.46
N ALA A 172 14.50 3.16 -7.65
CA ALA A 172 13.69 3.15 -6.44
C ALA A 172 14.52 2.65 -5.26
N VAL A 173 14.25 3.21 -4.07
CA VAL A 173 14.81 2.73 -2.82
C VAL A 173 14.25 1.36 -2.51
N CYS A 174 15.09 0.42 -2.10
CA CYS A 174 14.68 -0.86 -1.58
C CYS A 174 15.49 -1.21 -0.32
N TYR A 175 15.02 -2.25 0.39
CA TYR A 175 15.62 -2.66 1.67
C TYR A 175 16.00 -4.15 1.64
N PRO A 176 17.07 -4.52 0.91
CA PRO A 176 17.58 -5.88 0.94
C PRO A 176 18.10 -6.32 2.30
N TRP A 177 18.02 -7.63 2.55
CA TRP A 177 18.63 -8.31 3.67
C TRP A 177 20.15 -8.15 3.66
N ASN A 178 20.67 -7.69 4.80
CA ASN A 178 22.08 -7.54 5.12
C ASN A 178 22.53 -8.46 6.27
N GLY A 179 21.61 -9.24 6.85
CA GLY A 179 21.92 -10.23 7.88
C GLY A 179 22.56 -11.51 7.34
N ALA A 180 22.79 -12.47 8.24
CA ALA A 180 23.33 -13.78 7.86
C ALA A 180 22.35 -14.54 6.95
N ARG A 181 22.83 -15.08 5.83
CA ARG A 181 22.01 -15.90 4.92
C ARG A 181 21.54 -17.22 5.53
N THR A 182 22.19 -17.68 6.61
CA THR A 182 21.78 -18.89 7.35
C THR A 182 20.44 -18.73 8.06
N LEU A 183 19.96 -17.49 8.23
CA LEU A 183 18.65 -17.18 8.80
C LEU A 183 17.55 -17.08 7.72
N LEU A 184 17.86 -17.44 6.47
CA LEU A 184 16.95 -17.31 5.34
C LEU A 184 16.63 -18.67 4.74
N ARG A 185 15.36 -18.84 4.38
CA ARG A 185 14.89 -19.98 3.59
C ARG A 185 14.32 -19.50 2.25
N PRO A 186 14.51 -20.24 1.14
CA PRO A 186 13.92 -19.88 -0.14
C PRO A 186 12.40 -19.69 0.00
N TRP A 187 11.88 -18.57 -0.53
CA TRP A 187 10.45 -18.33 -0.50
C TRP A 187 9.76 -19.11 -1.62
N SER A 188 9.34 -20.32 -1.29
CA SER A 188 8.56 -21.16 -2.19
C SER A 188 7.12 -20.65 -2.25
N ARG A 189 6.80 -19.73 -3.18
CA ARG A 189 5.40 -19.61 -3.59
C ARG A 189 5.04 -20.95 -4.20
N ALA A 190 4.12 -21.69 -3.57
CA ALA A 190 3.54 -22.87 -4.18
C ALA A 190 3.02 -22.43 -5.56
N THR A 191 3.73 -22.82 -6.61
CA THR A 191 3.23 -22.73 -7.98
C THR A 191 2.04 -23.67 -8.02
N SER A 192 0.84 -23.14 -7.76
CA SER A 192 -0.40 -23.85 -8.01
C SER A 192 -0.58 -23.91 -9.53
N THR A 193 0.27 -24.68 -10.20
CA THR A 193 0.00 -25.22 -11.52
C THR A 193 -1.03 -26.31 -11.30
N LYS A 194 -2.31 -25.93 -11.20
CA LYS A 194 -3.41 -26.83 -11.55
C LYS A 194 -3.26 -27.15 -13.02
N SER A 195 -2.45 -28.16 -13.31
CA SER A 195 -2.47 -28.87 -14.58
C SER A 195 -3.78 -29.68 -14.59
N THR A 196 -4.88 -29.04 -14.98
CA THR A 196 -6.06 -29.79 -15.42
C THR A 196 -5.76 -30.30 -16.81
N SER A 197 -5.04 -31.41 -16.87
CA SER A 197 -5.06 -32.30 -18.02
C SER A 197 -6.51 -32.75 -18.23
N ASN A 198 -7.13 -32.24 -19.29
CA ASN A 198 -8.38 -32.81 -19.81
C ASN A 198 -8.13 -34.28 -20.11
N VAL A 199 -8.78 -35.16 -19.36
CA VAL A 199 -8.98 -36.54 -19.77
C VAL A 199 -10.19 -36.54 -20.70
N SER A 200 -9.96 -37.19 -21.84
CA SER A 200 -10.77 -37.33 -23.04
C SER A 200 -12.24 -37.67 -22.84
#